data_AF-A0A7S1P571-F1
#
_entry.id   AF-A0A7S1P571-F1
#
_cell.length_a   1.000
_cell.length_b   1.000
_cell.length_c   1.000
_cell.angle_alpha   90.00
_cell.angle_beta   90.00
_cell.angle_gamma   90.00
#
_symmetry.space_group_name_H-M   'P 1'
#
loop_
_entity.id
_entity.type
_entity.pdbx_description
1 polymer ?
#
loop_
_entity_poly.entity_id
_entity_poly.type
_entity_poly.pdbx_seq_one_letter_code
_entity_poly.pdbx_strand_id
1 'polypeptide(L)'
;GLKGHDGVVFLDSQDRQMVLMREGGKVLPLAQCGLSWDKRFTFYDQIHTTGMDIKQAISARAALTIGKDMTLRDYSQGAFRMRGIGNGQTLQVLIPPEVARLIAEAASIDPPSLATLSAADVLSHTAGWLTLQSMRSEKMQFDLLCEQDLCNVWRRRAFELLREGHDQVGSSASLLSRDKAPHPLALAVDTFRDRIDFTVPNTVEA
;
A
#
# COMPACT_ATOMS: atom_id res chain seq x y z
N GLY A 1 -17.03 19.09 -12.92
CA GLY A 1 -15.83 19.55 -12.19
C GLY A 1 -16.22 20.41 -10.99
N LEU A 2 -15.39 20.47 -9.94
CA LEU A 2 -15.64 21.20 -8.69
C LEU A 2 -15.88 22.70 -8.92
N LYS A 3 -16.98 23.28 -8.45
CA LYS A 3 -17.22 24.73 -8.60
C LYS A 3 -16.10 25.53 -7.91
N GLY A 4 -15.63 26.62 -8.53
CA GLY A 4 -14.62 27.51 -7.95
C GLY A 4 -13.14 27.17 -8.22
N HIS A 5 -12.85 26.05 -8.89
CA HIS A 5 -11.49 25.64 -9.22
C HIS A 5 -11.27 25.60 -10.73
N ASP A 6 -10.17 26.16 -11.21
CA ASP A 6 -9.87 26.34 -12.63
C ASP A 6 -8.83 25.34 -13.16
N GLY A 7 -8.22 24.56 -12.26
CA GLY A 7 -7.32 23.47 -12.64
C GLY A 7 -7.22 22.37 -11.59
N VAL A 8 -6.91 21.17 -12.04
CA VAL A 8 -6.64 19.99 -11.19
C VAL A 8 -5.16 19.66 -11.27
N VAL A 9 -4.46 19.73 -10.15
CA VAL A 9 -3.08 19.31 -10.01
C VAL A 9 -3.04 17.81 -9.74
N PHE A 10 -2.22 17.09 -10.49
CA PHE A 10 -2.06 15.65 -10.35
C PHE A 10 -0.62 15.23 -10.70
N LEU A 11 -0.33 13.96 -10.45
CA LEU A 11 0.92 13.31 -10.80
C LEU A 11 0.73 12.46 -12.05
N ASP A 12 1.58 12.67 -13.06
CA ASP A 12 1.59 11.78 -14.21
C ASP A 12 2.39 10.49 -13.93
N SER A 13 2.39 9.57 -14.88
CA SER A 13 3.09 8.27 -14.76
C SER A 13 4.61 8.38 -14.65
N GLN A 14 5.18 9.58 -14.71
CA GLN A 14 6.61 9.86 -14.55
C GLN A 14 6.88 10.68 -13.28
N ASP A 15 5.93 10.70 -12.33
CA ASP A 15 6.01 11.49 -11.08
C ASP A 15 6.15 13.01 -11.30
N ARG A 16 5.69 13.53 -12.43
CA ARG A 16 5.77 14.97 -12.71
C ARG A 16 4.51 15.69 -12.24
N GLN A 17 4.72 16.86 -11.65
CA GLN A 17 3.63 17.77 -11.27
C GLN A 17 2.97 18.35 -12.51
N MET A 18 1.75 17.91 -12.79
CA MET A 18 0.95 18.38 -13.91
C MET A 18 -0.29 19.13 -13.41
N VAL A 19 -0.82 20.03 -14.23
CA VAL A 19 -2.13 20.62 -14.03
C VAL A 19 -2.99 20.38 -15.26
N LEU A 20 -4.20 19.89 -15.05
CA LEU A 20 -5.26 19.84 -16.05
C LEU A 20 -6.10 21.11 -15.91
N MET A 21 -6.05 21.99 -16.90
CA MET A 21 -6.85 23.21 -16.93
C MET A 21 -8.31 22.86 -17.23
N ARG A 22 -9.24 23.51 -16.52
CA ARG A 22 -10.68 23.39 -16.78
C ARG A 22 -11.02 23.88 -18.17
N GLU A 23 -10.47 25.02 -18.55
CA GLU A 23 -10.69 25.63 -19.86
C GLU A 23 -9.84 24.91 -20.92
N GLY A 24 -10.51 24.34 -21.92
CA GLY A 24 -9.85 23.67 -23.04
C GLY A 24 -9.16 22.34 -22.74
N GLY A 25 -9.19 21.85 -21.48
CA GLY A 25 -8.67 20.52 -21.12
C GLY A 25 -7.17 20.35 -21.31
N LYS A 26 -6.41 21.45 -21.39
CA LYS A 26 -4.96 21.41 -21.61
C LYS A 26 -4.24 20.92 -20.36
N VAL A 27 -3.28 20.02 -20.57
CA VAL A 27 -2.37 19.54 -19.53
C VAL A 27 -1.01 20.21 -19.72
N LEU A 28 -0.46 20.76 -18.65
CA LEU A 28 0.85 21.40 -18.66
C LEU A 28 1.57 21.20 -17.32
N PRO A 29 2.91 21.36 -17.27
CA PRO A 29 3.64 21.29 -16.01
C PRO A 29 3.14 22.33 -15.01
N LEU A 30 3.03 21.95 -13.74
CA LEU A 30 2.55 22.83 -12.66
C LEU A 30 3.40 24.10 -12.52
N ALA A 31 4.70 24.01 -12.80
CA ALA A 31 5.62 25.14 -12.79
C ALA A 31 5.30 26.22 -13.84
N GLN A 32 4.60 25.85 -14.92
CA GLN A 32 4.17 26.76 -15.99
C GLN A 32 2.72 27.25 -15.78
N CYS A 33 2.08 26.84 -14.68
CA CYS A 33 0.70 27.20 -14.37
C CYS A 33 0.61 28.54 -13.64
N GLY A 34 -0.09 29.49 -14.22
CA GLY A 34 -0.37 30.81 -13.64
C GLY A 34 -1.54 30.86 -12.65
N LEU A 35 -2.25 29.75 -12.39
CA LEU A 35 -3.39 29.76 -11.46
C LEU A 35 -2.94 30.09 -10.03
N SER A 36 -3.73 30.80 -9.24
CA SER A 36 -3.45 30.94 -7.81
C SER A 36 -3.74 29.62 -7.05
N TRP A 37 -3.20 29.44 -5.84
CA TRP A 37 -3.36 28.20 -5.08
C TRP A 37 -4.82 27.91 -4.70
N ASP A 38 -5.64 28.94 -4.48
CA ASP A 38 -7.07 28.85 -4.17
C ASP A 38 -7.92 28.41 -5.36
N LYS A 39 -7.42 28.54 -6.59
CA LYS A 39 -8.09 28.10 -7.83
C LYS A 39 -7.71 26.69 -8.25
N ARG A 40 -6.84 26.01 -7.49
CA ARG A 40 -6.31 24.69 -7.82
C ARG A 40 -6.89 23.65 -6.88
N PHE A 41 -7.30 22.53 -7.44
CA PHE A 41 -7.63 21.33 -6.68
C PHE A 41 -6.49 20.33 -6.85
N THR A 42 -5.92 19.80 -5.77
CA THR A 42 -4.85 18.79 -5.87
C THR A 42 -5.41 17.41 -5.63
N PHE A 43 -5.15 16.48 -6.56
CA PHE A 43 -5.44 15.07 -6.43
C PHE A 43 -4.15 14.31 -6.15
N TYR A 44 -4.12 13.58 -5.04
CA TYR A 44 -3.06 12.63 -4.70
C TYR A 44 -3.64 11.23 -4.87
N ASP A 45 -2.95 10.36 -5.61
CA ASP A 45 -3.22 8.94 -5.57
C ASP A 45 -2.31 8.24 -4.54
N GLN A 46 -2.62 6.97 -4.27
CA GLN A 46 -1.90 6.17 -3.27
C GLN A 46 -0.55 5.63 -3.81
N ILE A 47 -0.36 5.58 -5.13
CA ILE A 47 0.86 5.01 -5.73
C ILE A 47 2.00 6.02 -5.67
N HIS A 48 1.74 7.31 -5.85
CA HIS A 48 2.78 8.34 -5.89
C HIS A 48 2.98 9.00 -4.51
N THR A 49 3.22 8.17 -3.49
CA THR A 49 3.27 8.55 -2.06
C THR A 49 4.59 9.15 -1.59
N THR A 50 5.58 9.39 -2.44
CA THR A 50 6.92 9.85 -1.99
C THR A 50 7.36 11.19 -2.58
N GLY A 51 7.96 12.04 -1.76
CA GLY A 51 8.94 13.06 -2.21
C GLY A 51 8.42 14.41 -2.72
N MET A 52 7.12 14.56 -3.04
CA MET A 52 6.66 15.83 -3.63
C MET A 52 5.94 16.78 -2.67
N ASP A 53 6.37 18.04 -2.65
CA ASP A 53 5.73 19.13 -1.92
C ASP A 53 4.91 20.00 -2.89
N ILE A 54 3.59 19.80 -2.93
CA ILE A 54 2.67 20.67 -3.66
C ILE A 54 2.05 21.64 -2.66
N LYS A 55 2.43 22.92 -2.75
CA LYS A 55 1.89 23.97 -1.88
C LYS A 55 0.38 24.11 -2.07
N GLN A 56 -0.33 24.08 -0.95
CA GLN A 56 -1.77 24.27 -0.90
C GLN A 56 -2.09 25.67 -0.35
N ALA A 57 -3.29 26.17 -0.63
CA ALA A 57 -3.78 27.39 0.00
C ALA A 57 -3.77 27.29 1.54
N ILE A 58 -3.63 28.41 2.23
CA ILE A 58 -3.59 28.44 3.71
C ILE A 58 -4.92 27.95 4.30
N SER A 59 -6.04 28.23 3.63
CA SER A 59 -7.39 27.79 4.01
C SER A 59 -7.80 26.45 3.37
N ALA A 60 -6.87 25.72 2.77
CA ALA A 60 -7.19 24.49 2.03
C ALA A 60 -7.80 23.43 2.96
N ARG A 61 -8.80 22.72 2.43
CA ARG A 61 -9.43 21.57 3.07
C ARG A 61 -9.22 20.34 2.18
N ALA A 62 -8.66 19.28 2.74
CA ALA A 62 -8.52 18.02 2.01
C ALA A 62 -9.57 17.00 2.46
N ALA A 63 -10.02 16.18 1.52
CA ALA A 63 -10.77 14.98 1.80
C ALA A 63 -9.80 13.79 1.80
N LEU A 64 -9.78 13.02 2.87
CA LEU A 64 -8.89 11.86 3.04
C LEU A 64 -9.74 10.60 3.20
N THR A 65 -9.65 9.70 2.25
CA THR A 65 -10.38 8.42 2.27
C THR A 65 -9.62 7.37 3.07
N ILE A 66 -10.34 6.54 3.83
CA ILE A 66 -9.77 5.40 4.55
C ILE A 66 -10.12 4.08 3.83
N GLY A 67 -9.14 3.21 3.67
CA GLY A 67 -9.29 1.87 3.10
C GLY A 67 -9.09 0.75 4.14
N LYS A 68 -9.55 -0.47 3.82
CA LYS A 68 -9.53 -1.63 4.75
C LYS A 68 -8.12 -2.03 5.24
N ASP A 69 -7.12 -1.89 4.37
CA ASP A 69 -5.72 -2.29 4.64
C ASP A 69 -4.84 -1.09 5.00
N MET A 70 -5.44 0.06 5.32
CA MET A 70 -4.72 1.28 5.63
C MET A 70 -4.19 1.23 7.08
N THR A 71 -2.91 1.53 7.26
CA THR A 71 -2.31 1.69 8.59
C THR A 71 -2.35 3.15 9.07
N LEU A 72 -2.08 3.37 10.36
CA LEU A 72 -1.93 4.74 10.87
C LEU A 72 -0.82 5.52 10.15
N ARG A 73 0.23 4.82 9.70
CA ARG A 73 1.33 5.40 8.93
C ARG A 73 0.82 5.91 7.58
N ASP A 74 0.07 5.10 6.84
CA ASP A 74 -0.46 5.47 5.52
C ASP A 74 -1.42 6.65 5.61
N TYR A 75 -2.34 6.61 6.59
CA TYR A 75 -3.24 7.71 6.90
C TYR A 75 -2.47 9.02 7.18
N SER A 76 -1.45 8.95 8.03
CA SER A 76 -0.65 10.11 8.42
C SER A 76 0.17 10.68 7.26
N GLN A 77 0.73 9.81 6.40
CA GLN A 77 1.45 10.25 5.20
C GLN A 77 0.55 11.02 4.23
N GLY A 78 -0.69 10.55 4.03
CA GLY A 78 -1.69 11.27 3.23
C GLY A 78 -2.09 12.60 3.88
N ALA A 79 -2.38 12.59 5.18
CA ALA A 79 -2.72 13.78 5.96
C ALA A 79 -1.63 14.86 5.86
N PHE A 80 -0.36 14.51 6.09
CA PHE A 80 0.75 15.46 6.14
C PHE A 80 1.14 16.09 4.80
N ARG A 81 0.45 15.76 3.71
CA ARG A 81 0.48 16.59 2.47
C ARG A 81 -0.10 17.97 2.71
N MET A 82 -1.02 18.10 3.65
CA MET A 82 -1.49 19.38 4.17
C MET A 82 -0.52 19.87 5.25
N ARG A 83 0.56 20.52 4.82
CA ARG A 83 1.65 20.99 5.71
C ARG A 83 1.18 21.95 6.81
N GLY A 84 0.05 22.62 6.62
CA GLY A 84 -0.54 23.58 7.55
C GLY A 84 -1.73 23.04 8.35
N ILE A 85 -1.88 21.71 8.54
CA ILE A 85 -2.97 21.16 9.37
C ILE A 85 -2.93 21.80 10.76
N GLY A 86 -4.09 22.29 11.22
CA GLY A 86 -4.21 23.00 12.50
C GLY A 86 -3.81 24.48 12.44
N ASN A 87 -3.18 24.92 11.34
CA ASN A 87 -2.79 26.30 11.06
C ASN A 87 -3.51 26.83 9.80
N GLY A 88 -4.85 26.75 9.82
CA GLY A 88 -5.72 27.16 8.72
C GLY A 88 -6.13 26.03 7.77
N GLN A 89 -5.26 25.04 7.54
CA GLN A 89 -5.62 23.87 6.74
C GLN A 89 -6.34 22.82 7.58
N THR A 90 -7.28 22.13 6.95
CA THR A 90 -8.14 21.13 7.62
C THR A 90 -8.27 19.84 6.81
N LEU A 91 -8.64 18.77 7.49
CA LEU A 91 -8.93 17.48 6.89
C LEU A 91 -10.40 17.10 7.13
N GLN A 92 -10.99 16.45 6.15
CA GLN A 92 -12.24 15.72 6.27
C GLN A 92 -11.98 14.26 5.96
N VAL A 93 -12.13 13.42 6.97
CA VAL A 93 -12.00 11.97 6.80
C VAL A 93 -13.28 11.42 6.15
N LEU A 94 -13.13 10.65 5.09
CA LEU A 94 -14.19 9.95 4.39
C LEU A 94 -14.05 8.46 4.67
N ILE A 95 -15.02 7.90 5.39
CA ILE A 95 -15.03 6.50 5.81
C ILE A 95 -16.11 5.77 5.01
N PRO A 96 -15.74 4.83 4.12
CA PRO A 96 -16.71 3.96 3.45
C PRO A 96 -17.52 3.14 4.46
N PRO A 97 -18.80 2.82 4.19
CA PRO A 97 -19.64 2.05 5.12
C PRO A 97 -19.03 0.72 5.56
N GLU A 98 -18.32 0.03 4.67
CA GLU A 98 -17.64 -1.23 4.93
C GLU A 98 -16.53 -1.06 5.97
N VAL A 99 -15.75 0.03 5.85
CA VAL A 99 -14.69 0.37 6.81
C VAL A 99 -15.27 0.86 8.12
N ALA A 100 -16.35 1.63 8.09
CA ALA A 100 -17.06 2.07 9.30
C ALA A 100 -17.52 0.86 10.13
N ARG A 101 -18.01 -0.21 9.47
CA ARG A 101 -18.36 -1.46 10.13
C ARG A 101 -17.17 -2.14 10.80
N LEU A 102 -16.01 -2.19 10.13
CA LEU A 102 -14.77 -2.74 10.70
C LEU A 102 -14.26 -1.93 11.90
N ILE A 103 -14.39 -0.60 11.86
CA ILE A 103 -14.04 0.29 12.98
C ILE A 103 -14.94 0.02 14.17
N ALA A 104 -16.25 -0.06 13.95
CA ALA A 104 -17.23 -0.33 14.99
C ALA A 104 -17.01 -1.70 15.64
N GLU A 105 -16.76 -2.73 14.83
CA GLU A 105 -16.43 -4.09 15.30
C GLU A 105 -15.18 -4.09 16.19
N ALA A 106 -14.10 -3.44 15.75
CA ALA A 106 -12.86 -3.37 16.54
C ALA A 106 -13.01 -2.55 17.83
N ALA A 107 -13.95 -1.61 17.86
CA ALA A 107 -14.29 -0.82 19.04
C ALA A 107 -15.33 -1.50 19.95
N SER A 108 -15.83 -2.69 19.58
CA SER A 108 -16.94 -3.37 20.26
C SER A 108 -18.20 -2.50 20.38
N ILE A 109 -18.51 -1.75 19.31
CA ILE A 109 -19.69 -0.88 19.19
C ILE A 109 -20.57 -1.41 18.07
N ASP A 110 -21.89 -1.31 18.24
CA ASP A 110 -22.83 -1.63 17.16
C ASP A 110 -22.61 -0.70 15.95
N PRO A 111 -22.44 -1.22 14.71
CA PRO A 111 -22.13 -0.40 13.54
C PRO A 111 -23.04 0.82 13.29
N PRO A 112 -24.37 0.73 13.49
CA PRO A 112 -25.25 1.90 13.36
C PRO A 112 -24.95 3.00 14.39
N SER A 113 -24.47 2.63 15.58
CA SER A 113 -24.18 3.57 16.67
C SER A 113 -22.99 4.47 16.35
N LEU A 114 -22.04 4.04 15.51
CA LEU A 114 -20.90 4.86 15.08
C LEU A 114 -21.35 6.17 14.41
N ALA A 115 -22.45 6.15 13.66
CA ALA A 115 -23.01 7.34 13.00
C ALA A 115 -23.68 8.33 13.97
N THR A 116 -23.98 7.89 15.20
CA THR A 116 -24.60 8.72 16.24
C THR A 116 -23.56 9.39 17.15
N LEU A 117 -22.30 8.96 17.07
CA LEU A 117 -21.21 9.49 17.88
C LEU A 117 -20.80 10.89 17.43
N SER A 118 -20.11 11.62 18.32
CA SER A 118 -19.50 12.88 17.95
C SER A 118 -18.38 12.68 16.94
N ALA A 119 -18.06 13.71 16.15
CA ALA A 119 -16.94 13.65 15.22
C ALA A 119 -15.61 13.33 15.91
N ALA A 120 -15.43 13.79 17.16
CA ALA A 120 -14.23 13.51 17.95
C ALA A 120 -14.13 12.02 18.31
N ASP A 121 -15.25 11.41 18.71
CA ASP A 121 -15.31 9.99 19.06
C ASP A 121 -15.08 9.11 17.83
N VAL A 122 -15.71 9.44 16.70
CA VAL A 122 -15.49 8.73 15.42
C VAL A 122 -14.01 8.79 15.03
N LEU A 123 -13.36 9.95 15.15
CA LEU A 123 -11.93 10.09 14.87
C LEU A 123 -11.07 9.28 15.86
N SER A 124 -11.45 9.24 17.14
CA SER A 124 -10.75 8.43 18.15
C SER A 124 -10.82 6.93 17.83
N HIS A 125 -12.01 6.41 17.52
CA HIS A 125 -12.20 5.02 17.09
C HIS A 125 -11.47 4.71 15.78
N THR A 126 -11.49 5.65 14.83
CA THR A 126 -10.76 5.53 13.58
C THR A 126 -9.25 5.43 13.81
N ALA A 127 -8.69 6.30 14.66
CA ALA A 127 -7.26 6.26 15.00
C ALA A 127 -6.87 4.98 15.74
N GLY A 128 -7.74 4.50 16.66
CA GLY A 128 -7.58 3.22 17.33
C GLY A 128 -7.57 2.06 16.34
N TRP A 129 -8.53 2.02 15.42
CA TRP A 129 -8.60 0.99 14.38
C TRP A 129 -7.39 1.00 13.44
N LEU A 130 -6.94 2.18 12.98
CA LEU A 130 -5.73 2.31 12.16
C LEU A 130 -4.47 1.82 12.90
N THR A 131 -4.41 2.01 14.22
CA THR A 131 -3.32 1.51 15.06
C THR A 131 -3.34 -0.02 15.15
N LEU A 132 -4.54 -0.61 15.31
CA LEU A 132 -4.71 -2.07 15.25
C LEU A 132 -4.32 -2.64 13.89
N GLN A 133 -4.61 -1.94 12.79
CA GLN A 133 -4.15 -2.35 11.45
C GLN A 133 -2.63 -2.33 11.34
N SER A 134 -1.95 -1.32 11.90
CA SER A 134 -0.48 -1.31 11.97
C SER A 134 0.07 -2.55 12.69
N MET A 135 -0.51 -2.93 13.84
CA MET A 135 -0.09 -4.11 14.59
C MET A 135 -0.31 -5.41 13.80
N ARG A 136 -1.46 -5.54 13.12
CA ARG A 136 -1.77 -6.71 12.28
C ARG A 136 -0.78 -6.83 11.11
N SER A 137 -0.49 -5.70 10.46
CA SER A 137 0.49 -5.64 9.38
C SER A 137 1.88 -6.04 9.87
N GLU A 138 2.35 -5.48 10.99
CA GLU A 138 3.65 -5.83 11.56
C GLU A 138 3.76 -7.31 11.94
N LYS A 139 2.70 -7.88 12.53
CA LYS A 139 2.64 -9.32 12.82
C LYS A 139 2.76 -10.16 11.55
N MET A 140 2.01 -9.83 10.50
CA MET A 140 2.09 -10.55 9.23
C MET A 140 3.51 -10.49 8.64
N GLN A 141 4.14 -9.32 8.65
CA GLN A 141 5.52 -9.16 8.19
C GLN A 141 6.52 -9.97 9.03
N PHE A 142 6.30 -10.04 10.35
CA PHE A 142 7.13 -10.85 11.23
C PHE A 142 6.96 -12.36 10.97
N ASP A 143 5.73 -12.82 10.77
CA ASP A 143 5.45 -14.23 10.46
C ASP A 143 6.09 -14.62 9.11
N LEU A 144 6.00 -13.76 8.09
CA LEU A 144 6.68 -13.93 6.80
C LEU A 144 8.21 -13.96 6.94
N LEU A 145 8.77 -13.09 7.78
CA LEU A 145 10.21 -13.09 8.06
C LEU A 145 10.65 -14.40 8.73
N CYS A 146 9.89 -14.90 9.69
CA CYS A 146 10.18 -16.19 10.35
C CYS A 146 10.17 -17.33 9.33
N GLU A 147 9.17 -17.38 8.45
CA GLU A 147 9.10 -18.38 7.38
C GLU A 147 10.30 -18.27 6.45
N GLN A 148 10.66 -17.06 6.04
CA GLN A 148 11.84 -16.82 5.21
C GLN A 148 13.13 -17.26 5.91
N ASP A 149 13.29 -16.98 7.19
CA ASP A 149 14.46 -17.36 7.99
C ASP A 149 14.58 -18.86 8.19
N LEU A 150 13.46 -19.56 8.40
CA LEU A 150 13.44 -21.03 8.38
C LEU A 150 13.86 -21.54 7.00
N CYS A 151 13.28 -21.01 5.93
CA CYS A 151 13.64 -21.37 4.56
C CYS A 151 15.11 -21.13 4.24
N ASN A 152 15.71 -20.09 4.82
CA ASN A 152 17.11 -19.76 4.62
C ASN A 152 18.06 -20.87 5.09
N VAL A 153 17.68 -21.72 6.05
CA VAL A 153 18.53 -22.82 6.55
C VAL A 153 18.88 -23.79 5.43
N TRP A 154 17.88 -24.34 4.73
CA TRP A 154 18.13 -25.27 3.64
C TRP A 154 18.44 -24.57 2.32
N ARG A 155 17.87 -23.37 2.07
CA ARG A 155 18.20 -22.58 0.86
C ARG A 155 19.66 -22.19 0.80
N ARG A 156 20.29 -21.79 1.93
CA ARG A 156 21.73 -21.49 1.95
C ARG A 156 22.56 -22.72 1.58
N ARG A 157 22.22 -23.88 2.16
CA ARG A 157 22.92 -25.13 1.85
C ARG A 157 22.73 -25.56 0.39
N ALA A 158 21.51 -25.47 -0.13
CA ALA A 158 21.19 -25.75 -1.53
C ALA A 158 21.95 -24.81 -2.46
N PHE A 159 22.00 -23.52 -2.14
CA PHE A 159 22.76 -22.53 -2.92
C PHE A 159 24.26 -22.81 -2.95
N GLU A 160 24.87 -23.18 -1.82
CA GLU A 160 26.28 -23.59 -1.76
C GLU A 160 26.55 -24.80 -2.65
N LEU A 161 25.71 -25.84 -2.57
CA LEU A 161 25.81 -27.04 -3.42
C LEU A 161 25.70 -26.69 -4.90
N LEU A 162 24.74 -25.83 -5.28
CA LEU A 162 24.59 -25.38 -6.66
C LEU A 162 25.80 -24.58 -7.11
N ARG A 163 26.34 -23.68 -6.28
CA ARG A 163 27.52 -22.89 -6.61
C ARG A 163 28.75 -23.77 -6.87
N GLU A 164 28.96 -24.79 -6.04
CA GLU A 164 30.09 -25.72 -6.15
C GLU A 164 29.93 -26.72 -7.32
N GLY A 165 28.70 -27.17 -7.59
CA GLY A 165 28.41 -28.21 -8.59
C GLY A 165 27.69 -27.74 -9.85
N HIS A 166 27.65 -26.43 -10.13
CA HIS A 166 26.86 -25.86 -11.22
C HIS A 166 27.18 -26.47 -12.58
N ASP A 167 28.45 -26.80 -12.85
CA ASP A 167 28.90 -27.44 -14.11
C ASP A 167 28.26 -28.81 -14.37
N GLN A 168 27.79 -29.47 -13.31
CA GLN A 168 27.21 -30.81 -13.39
C GLN A 168 25.68 -30.77 -13.52
N VAL A 169 25.05 -29.63 -13.27
CA VAL A 169 23.58 -29.49 -13.32
C VAL A 169 23.07 -29.78 -14.73
N GLY A 170 22.11 -30.70 -14.85
CA GLY A 170 21.54 -31.13 -16.14
C GLY A 170 22.30 -32.28 -16.82
N SER A 171 23.45 -32.70 -16.28
CA SER A 171 24.13 -33.93 -16.71
C SER A 171 23.42 -35.17 -16.18
N SER A 172 23.54 -36.33 -16.86
CA SER A 172 22.99 -37.61 -16.38
C SER A 172 23.49 -38.02 -14.99
N ALA A 173 24.68 -37.55 -14.59
CA ALA A 173 25.27 -37.79 -13.28
C ALA A 173 24.57 -36.98 -12.15
N SER A 174 23.89 -35.89 -12.50
CA SER A 174 23.20 -35.00 -11.55
C SER A 174 21.75 -35.38 -11.27
N LEU A 175 21.21 -36.43 -11.90
CA LEU A 175 19.79 -36.81 -11.78
C LEU A 175 19.53 -37.88 -10.72
N LEU A 176 20.44 -38.83 -10.54
CA LEU A 176 20.30 -39.94 -9.59
C LEU A 176 21.62 -40.18 -8.86
N SER A 177 21.55 -40.36 -7.55
CA SER A 177 22.70 -40.82 -6.76
C SER A 177 22.95 -42.32 -7.00
N ARG A 178 24.13 -42.78 -6.57
CA ARG A 178 24.56 -44.19 -6.67
C ARG A 178 23.56 -45.18 -6.04
N ASP A 179 22.76 -44.71 -5.08
CA ASP A 179 21.76 -45.49 -4.34
C ASP A 179 20.32 -45.32 -4.90
N LYS A 180 20.18 -44.79 -6.13
CA LYS A 180 18.89 -44.42 -6.75
C LYS A 180 18.07 -43.37 -5.98
N ALA A 181 18.66 -42.68 -5.00
CA ALA A 181 18.04 -41.52 -4.38
C ALA A 181 18.23 -40.27 -5.27
N PRO A 182 17.38 -39.24 -5.14
CA PRO A 182 17.58 -37.99 -5.85
C PRO A 182 18.97 -37.43 -5.54
N HIS A 183 19.72 -37.05 -6.57
CA HIS A 183 21.05 -36.47 -6.39
C HIS A 183 20.93 -35.14 -5.59
N PRO A 184 21.85 -34.83 -4.65
CA PRO A 184 21.78 -33.60 -3.85
C PRO A 184 21.69 -32.31 -4.69
N LEU A 185 22.34 -32.27 -5.87
CA LEU A 185 22.20 -31.16 -6.82
C LEU A 185 20.78 -31.02 -7.39
N ALA A 186 20.10 -32.13 -7.72
CA ALA A 186 18.73 -32.07 -8.21
C ALA A 186 17.76 -31.55 -7.13
N LEU A 187 17.93 -31.99 -5.87
CA LEU A 187 17.16 -31.48 -4.73
C LEU A 187 17.43 -29.99 -4.48
N ALA A 188 18.68 -29.55 -4.67
CA ALA A 188 19.05 -28.15 -4.54
C ALA A 188 18.41 -27.28 -5.64
N VAL A 189 18.35 -27.76 -6.89
CA VAL A 189 17.61 -27.08 -7.98
C VAL A 189 16.12 -26.98 -7.65
N ASP A 190 15.50 -28.07 -7.21
CA ASP A 190 14.07 -28.09 -6.89
C ASP A 190 13.69 -27.15 -5.74
N THR A 191 14.62 -26.86 -4.83
CA THR A 191 14.42 -25.89 -3.73
C THR A 191 14.13 -24.47 -4.21
N PHE A 192 14.64 -24.10 -5.38
CA PHE A 192 14.46 -22.76 -5.99
C PHE A 192 13.47 -22.75 -7.15
N ARG A 193 12.82 -23.88 -7.42
CA ARG A 193 11.85 -23.98 -8.50
C ARG A 193 10.49 -23.51 -7.99
N ASP A 194 10.04 -22.36 -8.49
CA ASP A 194 8.66 -21.94 -8.32
C ASP A 194 7.75 -22.84 -9.16
N ARG A 195 6.95 -23.67 -8.49
CA ARG A 195 5.92 -24.45 -9.17
C ARG A 195 4.73 -23.53 -9.39
N ILE A 196 4.50 -23.16 -10.66
CA ILE A 196 3.26 -22.49 -11.05
C ILE A 196 2.16 -23.52 -10.91
N ASP A 197 1.45 -23.47 -9.78
CA ASP A 197 0.27 -24.29 -9.53
C ASP A 197 -0.96 -23.56 -10.13
N PHE A 198 -1.65 -24.22 -11.05
CA PHE A 198 -2.87 -23.71 -11.69
C PHE A 198 -4.15 -24.20 -10.99
N THR A 199 -4.03 -24.82 -9.81
CA THR A 199 -5.19 -25.24 -9.04
C THR A 199 -5.99 -24.03 -8.58
N VAL A 200 -7.16 -23.84 -9.19
CA VAL A 200 -8.15 -22.85 -8.74
C VAL A 200 -8.80 -23.39 -7.47
N PRO A 201 -8.75 -22.67 -6.33
CA PRO A 201 -9.45 -23.09 -5.12
C PRO A 201 -10.96 -23.12 -5.38
N ASN A 202 -11.61 -24.26 -5.13
CA ASN A 202 -13.06 -24.45 -5.28
C ASN A 202 -13.88 -23.92 -4.09
N THR A 203 -13.27 -23.16 -3.18
CA THR A 203 -13.94 -22.59 -2.01
C THR A 203 -14.22 -21.12 -2.22
N VAL A 204 -15.51 -20.80 -2.38
CA VAL A 204 -16.03 -19.45 -2.12
C VAL A 204 -16.06 -19.30 -0.60
N GLU A 205 -15.17 -18.49 -0.04
CA GLU A 205 -15.29 -18.08 1.37
C GLU A 205 -16.58 -17.28 1.50
N ALA A 206 -17.51 -17.79 2.31
CA ALA A 206 -18.81 -17.19 2.62
C ALA A 206 -18.75 -16.31 3.87
#